data_AF-A0A9E2H629-F1
#
_entry.id   AF-A0A9E2H629-F1
#
_cell.length_a   1.000
_cell.length_b   1.000
_cell.length_c   1.000
_cell.angle_alpha   90.00
_cell.angle_beta   90.00
_cell.angle_gamma   90.00
#
_symmetry.space_group_name_H-M   'P 1'
#
loop_
_entity.id
_entity.type
_entity.pdbx_description
1 polymer ?
#
loop_
_entity_poly.entity_id
_entity_poly.type
_entity_poly.pdbx_seq_one_letter_code
_entity_poly.pdbx_strand_id
1 'polypeptide(L)' 'MLTNPKIFEEFEKNLLKSEQVDYFKNLSIFEEMLKEVIYLNILPLKNPLDGIETDIKIARILNNV' A
#
# COMPACT_ATOMS: atom_id res chain seq x y z
N MET A 1 -7.09 -26.19 -1.88
CA MET A 1 -6.46 -25.73 -3.14
C MET A 1 -7.52 -25.05 -3.96
N LEU A 2 -7.29 -23.82 -4.40
CA LEU A 2 -8.21 -23.12 -5.32
C LEU A 2 -8.16 -23.85 -6.67
N THR A 3 -9.31 -24.39 -7.08
CA THR A 3 -9.46 -25.28 -8.23
C THR A 3 -9.35 -24.55 -9.57
N ASN A 4 -9.53 -23.22 -9.59
CA ASN A 4 -9.37 -22.41 -10.79
C ASN A 4 -8.83 -21.00 -10.47
N PRO A 5 -7.55 -20.71 -10.78
CA PRO A 5 -6.92 -19.43 -10.44
C PRO A 5 -7.53 -18.24 -11.19
N LYS A 6 -8.06 -18.42 -12.41
CA LYS A 6 -8.66 -17.31 -13.19
C LYS A 6 -9.96 -16.80 -12.59
N ILE A 7 -10.81 -17.73 -12.14
CA ILE A 7 -12.08 -17.38 -11.49
C ILE A 7 -11.80 -16.66 -10.16
N PHE A 8 -10.77 -17.10 -9.44
CA PHE A 8 -10.36 -16.46 -8.20
C PHE A 8 -9.83 -15.04 -8.43
N GLU A 9 -8.98 -14.84 -9.44
CA GLU A 9 -8.46 -13.52 -9.80
C GLU A 9 -9.58 -12.56 -10.22
N GLU A 10 -10.57 -13.04 -10.99
CA GLU A 10 -11.73 -12.25 -11.39
C GLU A 10 -12.63 -11.89 -10.20
N PHE A 11 -12.82 -12.83 -9.27
CA PHE A 11 -13.51 -12.58 -8.01
C PHE A 11 -12.82 -11.50 -7.18
N GLU A 12 -11.50 -11.59 -6.98
CA GLU A 12 -10.72 -10.58 -6.25
C GLU A 12 -10.82 -9.21 -6.90
N LYS A 13 -10.69 -9.13 -8.23
CA LYS A 13 -10.85 -7.87 -8.97
C LYS A 13 -12.23 -7.26 -8.80
N ASN A 14 -13.28 -8.08 -8.80
CA ASN A 14 -14.64 -7.59 -8.62
C ASN A 14 -14.91 -7.18 -7.17
N LEU A 15 -14.37 -7.91 -6.20
CA LEU A 15 -14.44 -7.57 -4.78
C LEU A 15 -13.78 -6.21 -4.53
N LEU A 16 -12.55 -6.00 -5.01
CA LEU A 16 -11.81 -4.74 -4.88
C LEU A 16 -12.53 -3.55 -5.55
N LYS A 17 -13.25 -3.78 -6.66
CA LYS A 17 -14.05 -2.72 -7.31
C LYS A 17 -15.34 -2.40 -6.54
N SER A 18 -15.91 -3.40 -5.87
CA SER A 18 -17.15 -3.24 -5.09
C SER A 18 -16.90 -2.61 -3.72
N GLU A 19 -15.69 -2.75 -3.19
CA GLU A 19 -15.27 -2.08 -1.96
C GLU A 19 -15.05 -0.59 -2.25
N GLN A 20 -15.99 0.24 -1.80
CA GLN A 20 -15.83 1.68 -1.83
C GLN A 20 -14.76 2.06 -0.80
N VAL A 21 -13.58 2.42 -1.28
CA VAL A 21 -12.45 2.79 -0.44
C VAL A 21 -12.77 4.13 0.25
N ASP A 22 -13.00 4.10 1.55
CA ASP A 22 -13.15 5.32 2.35
C ASP A 22 -11.77 5.95 2.57
N TYR A 23 -11.48 6.96 1.74
CA TYR A 23 -10.23 7.70 1.77
C TYR A 23 -9.91 8.27 3.17
N PHE A 24 -10.90 8.87 3.84
CA PHE A 24 -10.67 9.52 5.13
C PHE A 24 -10.42 8.51 6.24
N LYS A 25 -11.13 7.37 6.22
CA LYS A 25 -10.87 6.26 7.13
C LYS A 25 -9.45 5.71 6.94
N ASN A 26 -9.04 5.50 5.70
CA ASN A 26 -7.70 4.99 5.40
C ASN A 26 -6.61 5.99 5.79
N LEU A 27 -6.83 7.28 5.55
CA LEU A 27 -5.92 8.33 5.98
C LEU A 27 -5.78 8.35 7.50
N SER A 28 -6.88 8.24 8.25
CA SER A 28 -6.84 8.17 9.70
C SER A 28 -6.03 6.96 10.21
N ILE A 29 -6.21 5.78 9.61
CA ILE A 29 -5.42 4.59 9.96
C ILE A 29 -3.93 4.85 9.71
N PHE A 30 -3.59 5.41 8.55
CA PHE A 30 -2.21 5.75 8.21
C PHE A 30 -1.59 6.75 9.20
N GLU A 31 -2.31 7.80 9.57
CA GLU A 31 -1.85 8.81 10.52
C GLU A 31 -1.57 8.23 11.90
N GLU A 32 -2.43 7.33 12.40
CA GLU A 32 -2.21 6.65 13.69
C GLU A 32 -1.02 5.70 13.64
N MET A 33 -0.85 4.95 12.54
CA MET A 33 0.35 4.12 12.34
C MET A 33 1.61 4.97 12.30
N LEU A 34 1.58 6.13 11.64
CA LEU A 34 2.73 7.03 11.59
C LEU A 34 3.11 7.56 12.98
N LYS A 35 2.11 7.93 13.80
CA LYS A 35 2.33 8.34 15.20
C LYS A 35 3.00 7.22 16.01
N GLU A 36 2.55 5.97 15.84
CA GLU A 36 3.13 4.81 16.52
C GLU A 36 4.60 4.60 16.10
N VAL A 37 4.90 4.67 14.80
CA VAL A 37 6.26 4.50 14.27
C VAL A 37 7.22 5.59 14.80
N ILE A 38 6.75 6.82 14.92
CA ILE A 38 7.50 7.94 15.53
C ILE A 38 7.71 7.67 17.03
N TYR A 39 6.67 7.25 17.75
CA TYR A 39 6.77 6.91 19.17
C TYR A 39 7.78 5.79 19.44
N LEU A 40 7.80 4.78 18.57
CA LEU A 40 8.77 3.68 18.61
C LEU A 40 10.17 4.07 18.13
N ASN A 41 10.36 5.31 17.66
CA ASN A 41 11.61 5.85 17.15
C ASN A 41 12.23 5.00 16.02
N ILE A 42 11.36 4.39 15.21
CA ILE A 42 11.75 3.57 14.05
C ILE A 42 12.07 4.47 12.85
N LEU A 43 11.46 5.66 12.79
CA LEU A 43 11.77 6.70 11.82
C LEU A 43 12.70 7.75 12.45
N PRO A 44 13.76 8.18 11.73
CA PRO A 44 14.13 7.78 10.37
C PRO A 44 14.63 6.33 10.30
N LEU A 45 14.34 5.66 9.18
CA LEU A 45 14.75 4.26 8.97
C LEU A 45 16.26 4.11 9.18
N LYS A 46 16.68 3.00 9.78
CA LYS A 46 18.10 2.69 10.00
C LYS A 46 18.91 2.72 8.69
N ASN A 47 18.30 2.30 7.59
CA ASN A 47 18.86 2.45 6.25
C ASN A 47 17.95 3.39 5.42
N PRO A 48 18.42 4.59 5.06
CA PRO A 48 17.66 5.55 4.27
C PRO A 48 17.26 5.07 2.87
N LEU A 49 17.90 4.01 2.36
CA LEU A 49 17.61 3.41 1.05
C LEU A 49 16.61 2.25 1.15
N ASP A 50 16.17 1.86 2.35
CA ASP A 50 15.14 0.84 2.50
C ASP A 50 13.83 1.34 1.87
N GLY A 51 13.32 0.59 0.90
CA GLY A 51 12.09 0.94 0.17
C GLY A 51 12.27 1.81 -1.07
N ILE A 52 13.49 2.29 -1.36
CA ILE A 52 13.74 3.25 -2.46
C ILE A 52 13.39 2.70 -3.85
N GLU A 53 13.48 1.38 -4.05
CA GLU A 53 13.07 0.74 -5.31
C GLU A 53 11.57 0.94 -5.58
N THR A 54 10.75 0.90 -4.53
CA THR A 54 9.31 1.17 -4.62
C THR A 54 9.06 2.64 -4.93
N ASP A 55 9.77 3.55 -4.26
CA ASP A 55 9.67 4.99 -4.52
C ASP A 55 10.06 5.34 -5.95
N ILE A 56 11.14 4.75 -6.47
CA ILE A 56 11.57 4.88 -7.87
C ILE A 56 10.49 4.35 -8.81
N LYS A 57 9.90 3.19 -8.51
CA LYS A 57 8.83 2.59 -9.33
C LYS A 57 7.61 3.50 -9.40
N ILE A 58 7.16 4.03 -8.25
CA ILE A 58 6.04 4.98 -8.17
C ILE A 58 6.37 6.26 -8.94
N ALA A 59 7.58 6.82 -8.74
CA ALA A 59 8.03 8.01 -9.44
C ALA A 59 8.05 7.83 -10.96
N ARG A 60 8.46 6.67 -11.48
CA ARG A 60 8.42 6.36 -12.93
C ARG A 60 7.00 6.33 -13.47
N ILE A 61 6.08 5.72 -12.73
CA ILE A 61 4.65 5.65 -13.12
C ILE A 61 4.04 7.06 -13.14
N LEU A 62 4.31 7.88 -12.12
CA LEU A 62 3.76 9.23 -12.01
C LEU A 62 4.36 10.21 -13.03
N ASN A 63 5.65 10.08 -13.32
CA ASN A 63 6.36 10.98 -14.22
C ASN A 63 6.27 10.58 -15.71
N ASN A 64 5.60 9.47 -16.06
CA ASN A 64 5.49 8.96 -17.44
C ASN A 64 6.86 8.86 -18.16
N VAL A 65 7.89 8.33 -17.50
CA VAL A 65 9.24 8.14 -18.08
C VAL A 65 9.46 6.70 -18.53
#